data_AF-M3VCI2-F1
#
_entry.id   AF-M3VCI2-F1
#
_cell.length_a   1.000
_cell.length_b   1.000
_cell.length_c   1.000
_cell.angle_alpha   90.00
_cell.angle_beta   90.00
_cell.angle_gamma   90.00
#
_symmetry.space_group_name_H-M   'P 1'
#
loop_
_entity.id
_entity.type
_entity.pdbx_description
1 polymer ?
#
loop_
_entity_poly.entity_id
_entity_poly.type
_entity_poly.pdbx_seq_one_letter_code
_entity_poly.pdbx_strand_id
1 'polypeptide(L)'
;MSTPDPVVGDRVVVRYRLARDAPADWRNAPNPALPHSPTLSDVTGVLVAADADRFVVRRDDVEHTIPRTAITAVRTLSRRVVRNSEIRDVERALCTAAGGDHAEIDGWLLHAGGAGLRGDLAVPVGFTASSAALPDIRSWYADRDLHPRALLPDRLVRTGSIPVLDGGLDVEVLVADVTPTVDAVEFSPGRWATTLTTDDRTARDAARRAGLALHHTGRIHAL
;
A
#
# COMPACT_ATOMS: atom_id res chain seq x y z
N MET A 1 -10.47 6.62 9.59
CA MET A 1 -9.52 5.57 10.00
C MET A 1 -8.13 6.18 9.97
N SER A 2 -7.34 5.99 11.02
CA SER A 2 -5.99 6.55 11.09
C SER A 2 -5.09 5.75 10.16
N THR A 3 -4.40 6.39 9.21
CA THR A 3 -3.37 5.74 8.40
C THR A 3 -2.37 5.08 9.34
N PRO A 4 -1.94 3.82 9.08
CA PRO A 4 -0.91 3.20 9.89
C PRO A 4 0.36 4.07 9.91
N ASP A 5 1.05 4.09 11.05
CA ASP A 5 2.32 4.80 11.17
C ASP A 5 3.31 4.24 10.12
N PRO A 6 4.06 5.10 9.39
CA PRO A 6 5.05 4.61 8.44
C PRO A 6 6.18 3.87 9.16
N VAL A 7 6.84 2.99 8.40
CA VAL A 7 8.00 2.22 8.84
C VAL A 7 9.28 2.75 8.19
N VAL A 8 10.43 2.54 8.82
CA VAL A 8 11.72 2.94 8.22
C VAL A 8 11.90 2.26 6.86
N GLY A 9 12.28 3.03 5.84
CA GLY A 9 12.34 2.61 4.44
C GLY A 9 11.11 3.01 3.62
N ASP A 10 10.01 3.42 4.25
CA ASP A 10 8.87 4.01 3.54
C ASP A 10 9.26 5.31 2.85
N ARG A 11 8.74 5.50 1.63
CA ARG A 11 8.68 6.83 1.04
C ARG A 11 7.47 7.54 1.64
N VAL A 12 7.69 8.68 2.26
CA VAL A 12 6.65 9.43 2.97
C VAL A 12 6.59 10.87 2.47
N VAL A 13 5.41 11.47 2.57
CA VAL A 13 5.27 12.92 2.68
C VAL A 13 4.87 13.26 4.10
N VAL A 14 5.67 14.11 4.74
CA VAL A 14 5.43 14.59 6.11
C VAL A 14 5.11 16.06 6.04
N ARG A 15 3.90 16.44 6.47
CA ARG A 15 3.48 17.83 6.62
C ARG A 15 3.66 18.27 8.06
N TYR A 16 4.33 19.39 8.27
CA TYR A 16 4.67 19.88 9.61
C TYR A 16 4.50 21.40 9.74
N ARG A 17 4.34 21.86 10.98
CA ARG A 17 4.34 23.29 11.34
C ARG A 17 5.77 23.84 11.31
N LEU A 18 5.93 25.03 10.73
CA LEU A 18 7.18 25.78 10.83
C LEU A 18 7.38 26.24 12.27
N ALA A 19 8.48 25.80 12.87
CA ALA A 19 8.86 26.05 14.26
C ALA A 19 10.39 26.02 14.38
N ARG A 20 10.92 26.60 15.47
CA ARG A 20 12.38 26.73 15.70
C ARG A 20 13.13 25.39 15.63
N ASP A 21 12.46 24.30 16.02
CA ASP A 21 12.97 22.93 16.06
C ASP A 21 12.58 22.07 14.84
N ALA A 22 11.82 22.64 13.89
CA ALA A 22 11.46 21.99 12.63
C ALA A 22 12.37 22.46 11.48
N PRO A 23 12.49 21.67 10.40
CA PRO A 23 13.30 22.06 9.25
C PRO A 23 12.85 23.40 8.64
N ALA A 24 13.79 24.11 8.03
CA ALA A 24 13.49 25.32 7.27
C ALA A 24 12.58 25.00 6.07
N ASP A 25 11.75 25.98 5.71
CA ASP A 25 10.84 25.85 4.57
C ASP A 25 11.63 25.80 3.25
N TRP A 26 11.27 24.88 2.35
CA TRP A 26 11.90 24.77 1.03
C TRP A 26 11.67 26.00 0.13
N ARG A 27 10.68 26.85 0.46
CA ARG A 27 10.39 28.13 -0.21
C ARG A 27 11.20 29.30 0.35
N ASN A 28 12.13 29.06 1.27
CA ASN A 28 12.86 30.10 2.00
C ASN A 28 11.95 31.06 2.80
N ALA A 29 10.84 30.54 3.34
CA ALA A 29 9.96 31.31 4.23
C ALA A 29 10.56 31.44 5.64
N PRO A 30 10.17 32.47 6.42
CA PRO A 30 10.60 32.60 7.82
C PRO A 30 10.29 31.35 8.64
N ASN A 31 11.25 30.91 9.46
CA ASN A 31 11.11 29.78 10.37
C ASN A 31 11.59 30.17 11.79
N PRO A 32 10.71 30.39 12.78
CA PRO A 32 9.26 30.16 12.75
C PRO A 32 8.50 31.16 11.86
N ALA A 33 7.27 30.78 11.50
CA ALA A 33 6.41 31.61 10.64
C ALA A 33 6.08 32.98 11.27
N LEU A 34 6.13 34.04 10.46
CA LEU A 34 5.65 35.38 10.81
C LEU A 34 4.15 35.52 10.53
N PRO A 35 3.46 36.53 11.10
CA PRO A 35 2.11 36.89 10.69
C PRO A 35 2.02 37.06 9.15
N HIS A 36 0.94 36.56 8.57
CA HIS A 36 0.70 36.57 7.11
C HIS A 36 1.74 35.83 6.26
N SER A 37 2.54 34.94 6.86
CA SER A 37 3.46 34.02 6.15
C SER A 37 2.94 32.57 6.17
N PRO A 38 3.44 31.69 5.29
CA PRO A 38 3.14 30.27 5.39
C PRO A 38 3.48 29.71 6.78
N THR A 39 2.59 28.90 7.35
CA THR A 39 2.76 28.30 8.68
C THR A 39 3.06 26.80 8.65
N LEU A 40 2.90 26.18 7.48
CA LEU A 40 3.13 24.77 7.23
C LEU A 40 4.12 24.60 6.10
N SER A 41 4.95 23.56 6.24
CA SER A 41 5.80 23.05 5.18
C SER A 41 5.60 21.54 5.03
N ASP A 42 6.25 20.96 4.03
CA ASP A 42 6.25 19.53 3.79
C ASP A 42 7.61 19.07 3.28
N VAL A 43 7.93 17.81 3.58
CA VAL A 43 9.08 17.11 3.01
C VAL A 43 8.61 15.76 2.49
N THR A 44 9.02 15.45 1.27
CA THR A 44 8.81 14.15 0.64
C THR A 44 10.15 13.45 0.49
N GLY A 45 10.29 12.25 1.03
CA GLY A 45 11.55 11.51 1.04
C GLY A 45 11.40 10.11 1.62
N VAL A 46 12.52 9.45 1.91
CA VAL A 46 12.54 8.14 2.57
C VAL A 46 12.68 8.34 4.08
N LEU A 47 11.81 7.72 4.86
CA LEU A 47 11.92 7.68 6.32
C LEU A 47 13.13 6.81 6.69
N VAL A 48 14.16 7.41 7.30
CA VAL A 48 15.40 6.71 7.69
C VAL A 48 15.47 6.43 9.18
N ALA A 49 14.77 7.22 10.00
CA ALA A 49 14.57 6.95 11.41
C ALA A 49 13.22 7.48 11.89
N ALA A 50 12.62 6.78 12.85
CA ALA A 50 11.42 7.21 13.55
C ALA A 50 11.49 6.72 14.99
N ASP A 51 11.33 7.66 15.93
CA ASP A 51 11.26 7.38 17.35
C ASP A 51 10.03 8.09 17.97
N ALA A 52 9.93 8.09 19.30
CA ALA A 52 8.81 8.71 20.02
C ALA A 52 8.73 10.23 19.81
N ASP A 53 9.86 10.89 19.52
CA ASP A 53 9.98 12.34 19.54
C ASP A 53 10.11 12.95 18.14
N ARG A 54 10.65 12.21 17.16
CA ARG A 54 10.95 12.74 15.82
C ARG A 54 10.88 11.72 14.69
N PHE A 55 10.70 12.24 13.48
CA PHE A 55 10.99 11.56 12.23
C PHE A 55 12.26 12.13 11.61
N VAL A 56 13.04 11.28 10.93
CA VAL A 56 14.14 11.70 10.08
C VAL A 56 13.82 11.26 8.65
N VAL A 57 13.60 12.22 7.77
CA VAL A 57 13.27 11.99 6.35
C VAL A 57 14.45 12.41 5.50
N ARG A 58 15.00 11.47 4.72
CA ARG A 58 16.06 11.76 3.74
C ARG A 58 15.46 12.13 2.40
N ARG A 59 15.84 13.31 1.90
CA ARG A 59 15.45 13.85 0.59
C ARG A 59 16.71 14.41 -0.08
N ASP A 60 16.95 14.04 -1.33
CA ASP A 60 18.09 14.56 -2.12
C ASP A 60 19.43 14.44 -1.34
N ASP A 61 19.61 13.30 -0.65
CA ASP A 61 20.74 12.96 0.25
C ASP A 61 20.94 13.88 1.47
N VAL A 62 19.96 14.74 1.76
CA VAL A 62 19.88 15.57 2.97
C VAL A 62 18.87 14.97 3.95
N GLU A 63 19.25 14.84 5.22
CA GLU A 63 18.36 14.39 6.28
C GLU A 63 17.63 15.56 6.94
N HIS A 64 16.31 15.46 7.01
CA HIS A 64 15.42 16.42 7.66
C HIS A 64 14.85 15.80 8.93
N THR A 65 15.25 16.31 10.09
CA THR A 65 14.69 15.91 11.39
C THR A 65 13.46 16.74 11.71
N ILE A 66 12.32 16.09 11.95
CA ILE A 66 11.01 16.71 12.16
C ILE A 66 10.46 16.25 13.52
N PRO A 67 10.27 17.16 14.49
CA PRO A 67 9.63 16.81 15.76
C PRO A 67 8.21 16.30 15.53
N ARG A 68 7.81 15.21 16.20
CA ARG A 68 6.44 14.65 16.11
C ARG A 68 5.39 15.66 16.55
N THR A 69 5.72 16.55 17.48
CA THR A 69 4.87 17.66 17.94
C THR A 69 4.57 18.69 16.85
N ALA A 70 5.45 18.83 15.85
CA ALA A 70 5.27 19.70 14.70
C ALA A 70 4.50 19.01 13.55
N ILE A 71 4.50 17.67 13.49
CA ILE A 71 3.83 16.91 12.43
C ILE A 71 2.32 17.08 12.52
N THR A 72 1.71 17.40 11.37
CA THR A 72 0.27 17.58 11.21
C THR A 72 -0.38 16.50 10.37
N ALA A 73 0.37 15.92 9.44
CA ALA A 73 -0.07 14.79 8.62
C ALA A 73 1.12 14.00 8.11
N VAL A 74 0.94 12.70 7.96
CA VAL A 74 1.90 11.78 7.35
C VAL A 74 1.15 10.90 6.36
N ARG A 75 1.74 10.70 5.19
CA ARG A 75 1.22 9.75 4.21
C ARG A 75 2.36 8.95 3.59
N THR A 76 2.22 7.64 3.60
CA THR A 76 3.09 6.72 2.85
C THR A 76 2.76 6.77 1.37
N LEU A 77 3.79 6.78 0.54
CA LEU A 77 3.74 6.85 -0.90
C LEU A 77 4.43 5.62 -1.50
N SER A 78 4.00 5.24 -2.70
CA SER A 78 4.78 4.31 -3.50
C SER A 78 6.15 4.93 -3.83
N ARG A 79 7.19 4.08 -3.86
CA ARG A 79 8.58 4.54 -4.06
C ARG A 79 8.76 5.30 -5.38
N ARG A 80 8.02 4.88 -6.40
CA ARG A 80 7.89 5.57 -7.68
C ARG A 80 6.43 5.78 -8.01
N VAL A 81 6.15 6.58 -9.05
CA VAL A 81 4.79 6.63 -9.61
C VAL A 81 4.42 5.24 -10.11
N VAL A 82 3.25 4.76 -9.69
CA VAL A 82 2.67 3.48 -10.13
C VAL A 82 1.43 3.80 -10.97
N ARG A 83 1.33 3.26 -12.17
CA ARG A 83 0.14 3.43 -13.03
C ARG A 83 -0.92 2.40 -12.68
N ASN A 84 -2.18 2.69 -13.00
CA ASN A 84 -3.26 1.72 -12.80
C ASN A 84 -3.06 0.44 -13.65
N SER A 85 -2.40 0.53 -14.81
CA SER A 85 -2.01 -0.66 -15.59
C SER A 85 -1.00 -1.53 -14.82
N GLU A 86 0.00 -0.93 -14.19
CA GLU A 86 1.01 -1.67 -13.43
C GLU A 86 0.42 -2.37 -12.19
N ILE A 87 -0.60 -1.77 -11.55
CA ILE A 87 -1.35 -2.44 -10.48
C ILE A 87 -2.01 -3.71 -11.04
N ARG A 88 -2.68 -3.62 -12.19
CA ARG A 88 -3.32 -4.78 -12.84
C ARG A 88 -2.30 -5.84 -13.22
N ASP A 89 -1.15 -5.45 -13.76
CA ASP A 89 -0.10 -6.37 -14.18
C ASP A 89 0.46 -7.15 -12.98
N VAL A 90 0.72 -6.46 -11.85
CA VAL A 90 1.18 -7.11 -10.61
C VAL A 90 0.11 -8.03 -10.03
N GLU A 91 -1.16 -7.61 -9.98
CA GLU A 91 -2.23 -8.45 -9.44
C GLU A 91 -2.51 -9.69 -10.30
N ARG A 92 -2.46 -9.55 -11.63
CA ARG A 92 -2.55 -10.69 -12.57
C ARG A 92 -1.38 -11.66 -12.35
N ALA A 93 -0.16 -11.15 -12.28
CA ALA A 93 1.02 -11.97 -12.11
C ALA A 93 1.06 -12.67 -10.74
N LEU A 94 0.64 -12.00 -9.67
CA LEU A 94 0.51 -12.60 -8.34
C LEU A 94 -0.52 -13.73 -8.31
N CYS A 95 -1.64 -13.56 -9.01
CA CYS A 95 -2.63 -14.63 -9.17
C CYS A 95 -2.05 -15.82 -9.94
N THR A 96 -1.35 -15.59 -11.06
CA THR A 96 -0.70 -16.67 -11.82
C THR A 96 0.35 -17.41 -10.98
N ALA A 97 1.15 -16.68 -10.21
CA ALA A 97 2.24 -17.26 -9.42
C ALA A 97 1.76 -18.05 -8.19
N ALA A 98 0.55 -17.79 -7.69
CA ALA A 98 -0.04 -18.56 -6.59
C ALA A 98 -0.44 -19.99 -7.01
N GLY A 99 -0.60 -20.25 -8.31
CA GLY A 99 -1.00 -21.55 -8.84
C GLY A 99 -2.51 -21.80 -8.70
N GLY A 100 -2.91 -23.07 -8.60
CA GLY A 100 -4.31 -23.42 -8.34
C GLY A 100 -5.30 -23.15 -9.49
N ASP A 101 -6.58 -23.13 -9.13
CA ASP A 101 -7.68 -22.89 -10.06
C ASP A 101 -7.86 -21.37 -10.26
N HIS A 102 -7.93 -20.93 -11.53
CA HIS A 102 -8.17 -19.54 -11.86
C HIS A 102 -9.31 -19.36 -12.86
N ALA A 103 -10.01 -18.22 -12.79
CA ALA A 103 -11.03 -17.84 -13.76
C ALA A 103 -11.05 -16.33 -13.99
N GLU A 104 -11.55 -15.90 -15.15
CA GLU A 104 -11.88 -14.50 -15.40
C GLU A 104 -13.40 -14.38 -15.61
N ILE A 105 -14.07 -13.56 -14.79
CA ILE A 105 -15.52 -13.32 -14.85
C ILE A 105 -15.73 -11.81 -14.93
N ASP A 106 -16.17 -11.31 -16.09
CA ASP A 106 -16.47 -9.89 -16.31
C ASP A 106 -15.37 -8.92 -15.86
N GLY A 107 -14.10 -9.30 -16.03
CA GLY A 107 -12.94 -8.50 -15.63
C GLY A 107 -12.51 -8.69 -14.17
N TRP A 108 -13.16 -9.58 -13.42
CA TRP A 108 -12.62 -10.09 -12.17
C TRP A 108 -11.71 -11.27 -12.45
N LEU A 109 -10.53 -11.26 -11.86
CA LEU A 109 -9.63 -12.42 -11.82
C LEU A 109 -9.85 -13.15 -10.50
N LEU A 110 -10.17 -14.44 -10.57
CA LEU A 110 -10.45 -15.30 -9.43
C LEU A 110 -9.33 -16.31 -9.28
N HIS A 111 -9.02 -16.64 -8.03
CA HIS A 111 -8.00 -17.60 -7.67
C HIS A 111 -8.47 -18.44 -6.48
N ALA A 112 -8.32 -19.75 -6.58
CA ALA A 112 -8.62 -20.71 -5.53
C ALA A 112 -7.45 -21.67 -5.32
N GLY A 113 -7.19 -22.01 -4.05
CA GLY A 113 -6.20 -23.04 -3.69
C GLY A 113 -4.82 -22.51 -3.27
N GLY A 114 -4.70 -21.22 -2.93
CA GLY A 114 -3.49 -20.69 -2.30
C GLY A 114 -3.57 -20.67 -0.77
N ALA A 115 -2.53 -20.11 -0.16
CA ALA A 115 -2.45 -19.94 1.29
C ALA A 115 -2.43 -18.45 1.71
N GLY A 116 -2.67 -18.21 3.00
CA GLY A 116 -2.54 -16.90 3.62
C GLY A 116 -3.53 -15.85 3.12
N LEU A 117 -3.08 -14.59 3.09
CA LEU A 117 -3.92 -13.45 2.69
C LEU A 117 -4.44 -13.56 1.26
N ARG A 118 -3.71 -14.26 0.38
CA ARG A 118 -4.04 -14.40 -1.04
C ARG A 118 -4.63 -15.75 -1.45
N GLY A 119 -5.01 -16.59 -0.48
CA GLY A 119 -5.37 -17.98 -0.78
C GLY A 119 -6.58 -18.16 -1.69
N ASP A 120 -7.66 -17.44 -1.40
CA ASP A 120 -8.91 -17.49 -2.16
C ASP A 120 -9.39 -16.04 -2.33
N LEU A 121 -9.13 -15.46 -3.50
CA LEU A 121 -9.33 -14.03 -3.75
C LEU A 121 -9.81 -13.73 -5.17
N ALA A 122 -10.86 -12.92 -5.26
CA ALA A 122 -11.25 -12.22 -6.47
C ALA A 122 -10.60 -10.83 -6.51
N VAL A 123 -10.06 -10.42 -7.66
CA VAL A 123 -9.42 -9.11 -7.86
C VAL A 123 -9.97 -8.43 -9.13
N PRO A 124 -10.49 -7.20 -9.04
CA PRO A 124 -11.08 -6.49 -10.18
C PRO A 124 -9.99 -5.85 -11.05
N VAL A 125 -9.33 -6.66 -11.88
CA VAL A 125 -8.21 -6.21 -12.74
C VAL A 125 -8.67 -5.70 -14.11
N GLY A 126 -9.82 -6.13 -14.62
CA GLY A 126 -10.42 -5.68 -15.88
C GLY A 126 -11.18 -4.37 -15.74
N PHE A 127 -11.36 -3.66 -16.86
CA PHE A 127 -12.14 -2.41 -16.90
C PHE A 127 -13.64 -2.63 -16.78
N THR A 128 -14.11 -3.83 -17.07
CA THR A 128 -15.52 -4.26 -16.98
C THR A 128 -15.91 -4.70 -15.56
N ALA A 129 -14.94 -4.83 -14.65
CA ALA A 129 -15.17 -5.33 -13.31
C ALA A 129 -16.18 -4.44 -12.57
N SER A 130 -17.30 -5.05 -12.16
CA SER A 130 -18.37 -4.36 -11.44
C SER A 130 -19.04 -5.29 -10.43
N SER A 131 -19.92 -4.72 -9.61
CA SER A 131 -20.70 -5.48 -8.63
C SER A 131 -21.73 -6.44 -9.27
N ALA A 132 -22.03 -6.29 -10.57
CA ALA A 132 -22.95 -7.17 -11.29
C ALA A 132 -22.43 -8.61 -11.38
N ALA A 133 -21.11 -8.81 -11.37
CA ALA A 133 -20.47 -10.13 -11.44
C ALA A 133 -20.42 -10.87 -10.09
N LEU A 134 -20.78 -10.20 -8.98
CA LEU A 134 -20.65 -10.80 -7.64
C LEU A 134 -21.44 -12.11 -7.45
N PRO A 135 -22.69 -12.28 -7.97
CA PRO A 135 -23.40 -13.56 -7.88
C PRO A 135 -22.64 -14.71 -8.55
N ASP A 136 -22.05 -14.47 -9.71
CA ASP A 136 -21.31 -15.49 -10.48
C ASP A 136 -19.98 -15.81 -9.79
N ILE A 137 -19.30 -14.78 -9.24
CA ILE A 137 -18.09 -14.95 -8.44
C ILE A 137 -18.39 -15.81 -7.19
N ARG A 138 -19.47 -15.53 -6.47
CA ARG A 138 -19.87 -16.33 -5.31
C ARG A 138 -20.14 -17.78 -5.69
N SER A 139 -20.86 -17.99 -6.80
CA SER A 139 -21.16 -19.35 -7.30
C SER A 139 -19.87 -20.11 -7.62
N TRP A 140 -18.91 -19.46 -8.28
CA TRP A 140 -17.62 -20.09 -8.63
C TRP A 140 -16.81 -20.57 -7.40
N TYR A 141 -16.82 -19.81 -6.30
CA TYR A 141 -16.19 -20.23 -5.03
C TYR A 141 -17.03 -21.27 -4.28
N ALA A 142 -18.37 -21.13 -4.29
CA ALA A 142 -19.27 -22.06 -3.63
C ALA A 142 -19.19 -23.47 -4.23
N ASP A 143 -19.04 -23.59 -5.56
CA ASP A 143 -18.82 -24.87 -6.25
C ASP A 143 -17.52 -25.60 -5.81
N ARG A 144 -16.66 -24.90 -5.06
CA ARG A 144 -15.39 -25.39 -4.52
C ARG A 144 -15.37 -25.48 -3.00
N ASP A 145 -16.51 -25.28 -2.33
CA ASP A 145 -16.64 -25.18 -0.87
C ASP A 145 -15.76 -24.08 -0.24
N LEU A 146 -15.51 -22.99 -0.99
CA LEU A 146 -14.67 -21.87 -0.55
C LEU A 146 -15.51 -20.64 -0.19
N HIS A 147 -14.99 -19.87 0.77
CA HIS A 147 -15.58 -18.58 1.14
C HIS A 147 -15.00 -17.48 0.25
N PRO A 148 -15.81 -16.81 -0.58
CA PRO A 148 -15.31 -15.81 -1.51
C PRO A 148 -14.83 -14.58 -0.76
N ARG A 149 -13.60 -14.15 -1.05
CA ARG A 149 -13.06 -12.86 -0.62
C ARG A 149 -12.65 -12.04 -1.83
N ALA A 150 -12.65 -10.72 -1.70
CA ALA A 150 -12.17 -9.83 -2.74
C ALA A 150 -11.07 -8.91 -2.22
N LEU A 151 -9.95 -8.86 -2.93
CA LEU A 151 -8.98 -7.79 -2.78
C LEU A 151 -9.36 -6.66 -3.73
N LEU A 152 -9.65 -5.48 -3.17
CA LEU A 152 -10.00 -4.28 -3.90
C LEU A 152 -8.82 -3.30 -3.84
N PRO A 153 -8.00 -3.17 -4.90
CA PRO A 153 -6.95 -2.17 -4.94
C PRO A 153 -7.55 -0.75 -4.92
N ASP A 154 -7.05 0.11 -4.01
CA ASP A 154 -7.64 1.43 -3.71
C ASP A 154 -7.81 2.34 -4.94
N ARG A 155 -6.97 2.11 -5.96
CA ARG A 155 -6.90 2.93 -7.18
C ARG A 155 -7.62 2.33 -8.38
N LEU A 156 -8.03 1.07 -8.32
CA LEU A 156 -8.76 0.40 -9.40
C LEU A 156 -10.27 0.47 -9.18
N VAL A 157 -10.71 0.51 -7.93
CA VAL A 157 -12.11 0.48 -7.55
C VAL A 157 -12.52 1.83 -6.97
N ARG A 158 -13.65 2.37 -7.42
CA ARG A 158 -14.21 3.58 -6.78
C ARG A 158 -14.75 3.19 -5.41
N THR A 159 -14.45 3.99 -4.38
CA THR A 159 -15.01 3.78 -3.05
C THR A 159 -16.54 3.63 -3.12
N GLY A 160 -17.06 2.54 -2.55
CA GLY A 160 -18.49 2.24 -2.52
C GLY A 160 -19.10 1.66 -3.80
N SER A 161 -18.32 1.44 -4.87
CA SER A 161 -18.88 0.84 -6.10
C SER A 161 -19.09 -0.67 -6.03
N ILE A 162 -18.38 -1.34 -5.12
CA ILE A 162 -18.54 -2.77 -4.83
C ILE A 162 -19.16 -2.88 -3.43
N PRO A 163 -20.34 -3.52 -3.29
CA PRO A 163 -20.92 -3.76 -1.98
C PRO A 163 -20.04 -4.77 -1.22
N VAL A 164 -19.68 -4.42 0.01
CA VAL A 164 -18.85 -5.25 0.90
C VAL A 164 -19.59 -5.46 2.22
N LEU A 165 -19.41 -6.63 2.83
CA LEU A 165 -20.18 -7.03 4.01
C LEU A 165 -19.51 -6.69 5.35
N ASP A 166 -18.24 -6.28 5.31
CA ASP A 166 -17.40 -6.09 6.49
C ASP A 166 -16.59 -4.79 6.44
N GLY A 167 -15.84 -4.52 7.52
CA GLY A 167 -14.89 -3.40 7.56
C GLY A 167 -13.67 -3.60 6.66
N GLY A 168 -13.45 -4.83 6.20
CA GLY A 168 -12.29 -5.30 5.44
C GLY A 168 -10.97 -5.26 6.22
N LEU A 169 -9.95 -5.84 5.60
CA LEU A 169 -8.57 -5.87 6.08
C LEU A 169 -7.71 -5.01 5.16
N ASP A 170 -7.18 -3.91 5.69
CA ASP A 170 -6.31 -3.00 4.94
C ASP A 170 -4.94 -3.66 4.70
N VAL A 171 -4.53 -3.74 3.44
CA VAL A 171 -3.28 -4.40 3.01
C VAL A 171 -2.37 -3.50 2.19
N GLU A 172 -1.07 -3.78 2.26
CA GLU A 172 -0.03 -3.25 1.39
C GLU A 172 0.47 -4.35 0.47
N VAL A 173 0.60 -4.06 -0.83
CA VAL A 173 1.32 -4.90 -1.79
C VAL A 173 2.66 -4.25 -2.05
N LEU A 174 3.73 -4.99 -1.78
CA LEU A 174 5.10 -4.53 -1.85
C LEU A 174 5.87 -5.30 -2.90
N VAL A 175 6.79 -4.63 -3.58
CA VAL A 175 7.59 -5.22 -4.64
C VAL A 175 9.08 -4.98 -4.43
N ALA A 176 9.91 -5.91 -4.88
CA ALA A 176 11.37 -5.78 -4.98
C ALA A 176 11.86 -6.29 -6.34
N ASP A 177 12.95 -5.68 -6.82
CA ASP A 177 13.67 -6.09 -8.04
C ASP A 177 14.94 -6.91 -7.69
N VAL A 178 15.01 -7.41 -6.45
CA VAL A 178 16.02 -8.32 -5.92
C VAL A 178 15.33 -9.35 -5.06
N THR A 179 15.91 -10.55 -4.92
CA THR A 179 15.39 -11.58 -4.03
C THR A 179 15.39 -11.09 -2.58
N PRO A 180 14.22 -10.95 -1.94
CA PRO A 180 14.14 -10.51 -0.56
C PRO A 180 14.46 -11.65 0.41
N THR A 181 14.81 -11.30 1.65
CA THR A 181 15.07 -12.24 2.74
C THR A 181 13.82 -12.59 3.56
N VAL A 182 12.64 -12.14 3.11
CA VAL A 182 11.33 -12.42 3.70
C VAL A 182 10.48 -13.23 2.74
N ASP A 183 9.40 -13.83 3.23
CA ASP A 183 8.46 -14.56 2.39
C ASP A 183 7.81 -13.64 1.35
N ALA A 184 8.03 -13.99 0.08
CA ALA A 184 7.59 -13.25 -1.07
C ALA A 184 7.50 -14.19 -2.27
N VAL A 185 6.57 -13.89 -3.16
CA VAL A 185 6.34 -14.64 -4.40
C VAL A 185 7.12 -13.97 -5.52
N GLU A 186 7.92 -14.73 -6.25
CA GLU A 186 8.47 -14.29 -7.53
C GLU A 186 7.34 -14.30 -8.57
N PHE A 187 6.81 -13.12 -8.90
CA PHE A 187 5.66 -13.00 -9.81
C PHE A 187 6.10 -12.76 -11.26
N SER A 188 7.36 -12.39 -11.48
CA SER A 188 8.00 -12.34 -12.80
C SER A 188 9.51 -12.47 -12.62
N PRO A 189 10.29 -12.86 -13.65
CA PRO A 189 11.72 -13.12 -13.48
C PRO A 189 12.47 -11.97 -12.80
N GLY A 190 13.07 -12.25 -11.64
CA GLY A 190 13.82 -11.28 -10.84
C GLY A 190 12.97 -10.26 -10.07
N ARG A 191 11.64 -10.38 -10.08
CA ARG A 191 10.73 -9.46 -9.38
C ARG A 191 9.84 -10.20 -8.40
N TRP A 192 9.86 -9.70 -7.18
CA TRP A 192 9.27 -10.34 -6.02
C TRP A 192 8.19 -9.45 -5.44
N ALA A 193 7.14 -10.06 -4.91
CA ALA A 193 6.06 -9.34 -4.25
C ALA A 193 5.56 -10.06 -3.01
N THR A 194 5.12 -9.28 -2.03
CA THR A 194 4.44 -9.80 -0.85
C THR A 194 3.23 -8.93 -0.54
N THR A 195 2.22 -9.51 0.09
CA THR A 195 1.04 -8.80 0.59
C THR A 195 1.03 -8.90 2.09
N LEU A 196 0.97 -7.76 2.77
CA LEU A 196 0.97 -7.66 4.23
C LEU A 196 -0.25 -6.89 4.69
N THR A 197 -0.72 -7.18 5.89
CA THR A 197 -1.69 -6.32 6.55
C THR A 197 -1.00 -5.04 7.03
N THR A 198 -1.75 -3.94 7.06
CA THR A 198 -1.22 -2.63 7.48
C THR A 198 -0.92 -2.54 8.98
N ASP A 199 -1.57 -3.38 9.80
CA ASP A 199 -1.42 -3.46 11.25
C ASP A 199 -0.24 -4.32 11.70
N ASP A 200 0.31 -5.20 10.84
CA ASP A 200 1.51 -5.96 11.12
C ASP A 200 2.78 -5.11 10.90
N ARG A 201 3.07 -4.25 11.88
CA ARG A 201 4.26 -3.39 11.86
C ARG A 201 5.55 -4.21 11.75
N THR A 202 5.63 -5.36 12.40
CA THR A 202 6.83 -6.21 12.41
C THR A 202 7.13 -6.77 11.02
N ALA A 203 6.12 -7.29 10.32
CA ALA A 203 6.28 -7.75 8.94
C ALA A 203 6.59 -6.61 7.98
N ARG A 204 5.93 -5.45 8.14
CA ARG A 204 6.19 -4.26 7.30
C ARG A 204 7.64 -3.76 7.45
N ASP A 205 8.14 -3.69 8.68
CA ASP A 205 9.53 -3.35 9.00
C ASP A 205 10.51 -4.36 8.38
N ALA A 206 10.23 -5.67 8.51
CA ALA A 206 11.05 -6.71 7.91
C ALA A 206 11.10 -6.61 6.38
N ALA A 207 9.94 -6.37 5.74
CA ALA A 207 9.85 -6.21 4.29
C ALA A 207 10.65 -4.99 3.78
N ARG A 208 10.60 -3.84 4.48
CA ARG A 208 11.42 -2.68 4.10
C ARG A 208 12.92 -2.97 4.23
N ARG A 209 13.34 -3.65 5.30
CA ARG A 209 14.75 -4.06 5.46
C ARG A 209 15.20 -5.04 4.38
N ALA A 210 14.31 -5.88 3.90
CA ALA A 210 14.56 -6.81 2.79
C ALA A 210 14.51 -6.14 1.40
N GLY A 211 14.33 -4.82 1.32
CA GLY A 211 14.37 -4.07 0.06
C GLY A 211 13.03 -3.99 -0.67
N LEU A 212 11.94 -4.50 -0.10
CA LEU A 212 10.62 -4.33 -0.68
C LEU A 212 10.12 -2.90 -0.47
N ALA A 213 9.44 -2.38 -1.48
CA ALA A 213 8.86 -1.05 -1.46
C ALA A 213 7.37 -1.10 -1.79
N LEU A 214 6.61 -0.19 -1.18
CA LEU A 214 5.18 -0.07 -1.44
C LEU A 214 4.90 0.14 -2.94
N HIS A 215 4.11 -0.75 -3.52
CA HIS A 215 3.59 -0.63 -4.88
C HIS A 215 2.20 0.00 -4.86
N HIS A 216 1.29 -0.60 -4.10
CA HIS A 216 -0.05 -0.11 -3.94
C HIS A 216 -0.70 -0.66 -2.66
N THR A 217 -1.81 -0.07 -2.29
CA THR A 217 -2.65 -0.48 -1.16
C THR A 217 -3.99 -0.98 -1.68
N GLY A 218 -4.67 -1.74 -0.84
CA GLY A 218 -6.02 -2.20 -1.10
C GLY A 218 -6.65 -2.73 0.18
N ARG A 219 -7.84 -3.30 0.02
CA ARG A 219 -8.58 -3.89 1.12
C ARG A 219 -9.12 -5.25 0.74
N ILE A 220 -8.97 -6.22 1.63
CA ILE A 220 -9.57 -7.54 1.49
C ILE A 220 -10.91 -7.54 2.22
N HIS A 221 -11.97 -7.95 1.54
CA HIS A 221 -13.32 -8.07 2.08
C HIS A 221 -13.84 -9.50 1.92
N ALA A 222 -14.67 -9.95 2.86
CA ALA A 222 -15.62 -11.00 2.55
C ALA A 222 -16.59 -10.50 1.47
N LEU A 223 -16.75 -11.29 0.41
CA LEU A 223 -17.82 -11.07 -0.55
C LEU A 223 -19.10 -11.55 0.08
#